data_AF-A0A936QTR6-F1
#
_entry.id   AF-A0A936QTR6-F1
#
_cell.length_a   1.000
_cell.length_b   1.000
_cell.length_c   1.000
_cell.angle_alpha   90.00
_cell.angle_beta   90.00
_cell.angle_gamma   90.00
#
_symmetry.space_group_name_H-M   'P 1'
#
loop_
_entity.id
_entity.type
_entity.pdbx_description
1 polymer ?
#
loop_
_entity_poly.entity_id
_entity_poly.type
_entity_poly.pdbx_seq_one_letter_code
_entity_poly.pdbx_strand_id
1 'polypeptide(L)'
;METTVAISVLRGIARPVLATAGEHESFPVRFTFRLVLERLESSLGTLEVLIKDDALRHDHSIGLICRNILSDVITTGFLIKLSTTEENLHENLYALYYDDLKRTDMVIKLYAESNLITTEEAIEYNDIQAMPDSMFKLIRNYVDEYKPEPFPGSTSIIKKLIASKKDDPWSIELRRSYDIWIYYSKYEHLGWYAYQLTRALDCKKAESRFKSVLRLATLLLSSCLEMLGQKDSLDKSMAIYRQLLTTPTNAPVGNA
;
A
#
# COMPACT_ATOMS: atom_id res chain seq x y z
N MET A 1 19.12 15.09 1.54
CA MET A 1 18.11 15.04 2.62
C MET A 1 18.37 13.78 3.41
N GLU A 2 18.61 13.89 4.73
CA GLU A 2 18.72 12.72 5.59
C GLU A 2 17.39 11.96 5.62
N THR A 3 17.48 10.63 5.64
CA THR A 3 16.33 9.71 5.58
C THR A 3 15.21 10.05 6.56
N THR A 4 15.58 10.37 7.80
CA THR A 4 14.66 10.76 8.87
C THR A 4 13.98 12.11 8.60
N VAL A 5 14.68 13.06 7.99
CA VAL A 5 14.11 14.34 7.56
C VAL A 5 13.05 14.11 6.49
N ALA A 6 13.33 13.25 5.51
CA ALA A 6 12.37 12.91 4.47
C ALA A 6 11.07 12.33 5.05
N ILE A 7 11.20 11.36 5.97
CA ILE A 7 10.06 10.75 6.66
C ILE A 7 9.26 11.81 7.42
N SER A 8 9.93 12.66 8.19
CA SER A 8 9.28 13.72 8.98
C SER A 8 8.49 14.69 8.10
N VAL A 9 9.06 15.10 6.96
CA VAL A 9 8.39 16.00 6.01
C VAL A 9 7.15 15.33 5.40
N LEU A 10 7.25 14.07 4.96
CA LEU A 10 6.10 13.35 4.40
C LEU A 10 4.95 13.21 5.42
N ARG A 11 5.28 12.90 6.67
CA ARG A 11 4.30 12.86 7.77
C ARG A 11 3.68 14.23 8.03
N GLY A 12 4.48 15.29 7.95
CA GLY A 12 4.02 16.69 8.06
C GLY A 12 3.00 17.09 6.99
N ILE A 13 3.01 16.43 5.82
CA ILE A 13 2.01 16.62 4.76
C ILE A 13 0.77 15.78 5.02
N ALA A 14 0.93 14.52 5.45
CA ALA A 14 -0.19 13.60 5.65
C ALA A 14 -1.08 14.01 6.85
N ARG A 15 -0.47 14.34 7.99
CA ARG A 15 -1.19 14.57 9.26
C ARG A 15 -2.27 15.66 9.19
N PRO A 16 -2.04 16.86 8.60
CA PRO A 16 -3.08 17.86 8.50
C PRO A 16 -4.32 17.36 7.75
N VAL A 17 -4.12 16.59 6.68
CA VAL A 17 -5.21 16.02 5.87
C VAL A 17 -6.00 14.98 6.66
N LEU A 18 -5.30 14.15 7.45
CA LEU A 18 -5.95 13.18 8.32
C LEU A 18 -6.70 13.84 9.49
N ALA A 19 -6.20 14.97 10.00
CA ALA A 19 -6.83 15.70 11.10
C ALA A 19 -8.15 16.38 10.71
N THR A 20 -8.37 16.69 9.43
CA THR A 20 -9.57 17.39 8.93
C THR A 20 -10.79 16.49 8.66
N ALA A 21 -10.83 15.28 9.24
CA ALA A 21 -11.93 14.33 9.04
C ALA A 21 -13.27 14.82 9.58
N GLY A 22 -14.33 14.73 8.78
CA GLY A 22 -15.67 14.51 9.31
C GLY A 22 -15.86 13.03 9.66
N GLU A 23 -16.81 12.71 10.54
CA GLU A 23 -17.08 11.35 11.03
C GLU A 23 -17.54 10.36 9.93
N HIS A 24 -17.80 10.83 8.69
CA HIS A 24 -18.27 10.00 7.57
C HIS A 24 -17.58 10.37 6.25
N GLU A 25 -16.57 9.62 5.84
CA GLU A 25 -16.01 9.70 4.49
C GLU A 25 -16.86 8.88 3.51
N SER A 26 -17.08 9.40 2.30
CA SER A 26 -17.85 8.70 1.28
C SER A 26 -17.11 7.46 0.77
N PHE A 27 -17.73 6.30 0.90
CA PHE A 27 -17.27 5.04 0.30
C PHE A 27 -17.60 4.99 -1.20
N PRO A 28 -16.79 4.34 -2.06
CA PRO A 28 -15.51 3.68 -1.77
C PRO A 28 -14.29 4.61 -1.88
N VAL A 29 -14.31 5.60 -2.79
CA VAL A 29 -13.09 6.32 -3.21
C VAL A 29 -12.42 7.06 -2.05
N ARG A 30 -13.10 8.06 -1.47
CA ARG A 30 -12.49 8.89 -0.40
C ARG A 30 -12.11 8.04 0.81
N PHE A 31 -12.97 7.10 1.18
CA PHE A 31 -12.68 6.12 2.24
C PHE A 31 -11.39 5.35 1.98
N THR A 32 -11.21 4.75 0.80
CA THR A 32 -10.01 3.96 0.47
C THR A 32 -8.74 4.80 0.53
N PHE A 33 -8.71 5.94 -0.17
CA PHE A 33 -7.49 6.74 -0.28
C PHE A 33 -7.09 7.37 1.05
N ARG A 34 -8.06 7.65 1.91
CA ARG A 34 -7.82 8.05 3.29
C ARG A 34 -7.24 6.90 4.13
N LEU A 35 -7.84 5.71 4.07
CA LEU A 35 -7.32 4.53 4.79
C LEU A 35 -5.87 4.22 4.38
N VAL A 36 -5.56 4.30 3.09
CA VAL A 36 -4.19 4.16 2.58
C VAL A 36 -3.26 5.25 3.13
N LEU A 37 -3.74 6.50 3.21
CA LEU A 37 -2.96 7.61 3.78
C LEU A 37 -2.70 7.42 5.29
N GLU A 38 -3.67 6.94 6.05
CA GLU A 38 -3.54 6.61 7.48
C GLU A 38 -2.50 5.50 7.70
N ARG A 39 -2.59 4.43 6.91
CA ARG A 39 -1.62 3.32 6.94
C ARG A 39 -0.21 3.78 6.57
N LEU A 40 -0.09 4.67 5.58
CA LEU A 40 1.19 5.26 5.19
C LEU A 40 1.77 6.14 6.31
N GLU A 41 0.99 7.01 6.94
CA GLU A 41 1.46 7.86 8.05
C GLU A 41 1.96 7.01 9.22
N SER A 42 1.20 5.99 9.61
CA SER A 42 1.55 5.07 10.69
C SER A 42 2.84 4.28 10.37
N SER A 43 2.96 3.79 9.13
CA SER A 43 4.16 3.09 8.66
C SER A 43 5.39 4.00 8.68
N LEU A 44 5.26 5.23 8.18
CA LEU A 44 6.33 6.24 8.22
C LEU A 44 6.70 6.62 9.65
N GLY A 45 5.72 6.76 10.55
CA GLY A 45 5.97 7.04 11.94
C GLY A 45 6.73 5.94 12.66
N THR A 46 6.38 4.68 12.39
CA THR A 46 7.08 3.52 12.92
C THR A 46 8.50 3.44 12.40
N LEU A 47 8.70 3.66 11.09
CA LEU A 47 10.05 3.72 10.49
C LEU A 47 10.91 4.81 11.13
N GLU A 48 10.35 5.99 11.38
CA GLU A 48 11.08 7.09 12.02
C GLU A 48 11.61 6.69 13.40
N VAL A 49 10.81 6.00 14.21
CA VAL A 49 11.19 5.53 15.55
C VAL A 49 12.29 4.47 15.46
N LEU A 50 12.09 3.44 14.62
CA LEU A 50 13.05 2.33 14.50
C LEU A 50 14.42 2.79 13.97
N ILE A 51 14.42 3.72 13.00
CA ILE A 51 15.67 4.25 12.43
C ILE A 51 16.43 5.12 13.43
N LYS A 52 15.71 5.91 14.26
CA LYS A 52 16.33 6.77 15.28
C LYS A 52 16.88 5.99 16.47
N ASP A 53 16.27 4.85 16.82
CA ASP A 53 16.73 3.98 17.89
C ASP A 53 18.00 3.22 17.48
N ASP A 54 17.88 2.29 16.54
CA ASP A 54 19.01 1.54 15.95
C ASP A 54 18.56 0.82 14.67
N ALA A 55 18.87 1.43 13.51
CA ALA A 55 18.47 0.89 12.22
C ALA A 55 19.03 -0.52 11.93
N LEU A 56 20.22 -0.85 12.44
CA LEU A 56 20.83 -2.16 12.20
C LEU A 56 20.17 -3.25 13.04
N ARG A 57 19.85 -2.93 14.30
CA ARG A 57 19.12 -3.83 15.19
C ARG A 57 17.72 -4.14 14.67
N HIS A 58 17.08 -3.14 14.05
CA HIS A 58 15.69 -3.22 13.59
C HIS A 58 15.54 -3.49 12.09
N ASP A 59 16.60 -3.89 11.39
CA ASP A 59 16.61 -4.09 9.92
C ASP A 59 15.45 -4.96 9.42
N HIS A 60 15.15 -6.05 10.13
CA HIS A 60 14.03 -6.94 9.77
C HIS A 60 12.67 -6.24 9.85
N SER A 61 12.39 -5.57 10.97
CA SER A 61 11.14 -4.83 11.17
C SER A 61 10.99 -3.67 10.18
N ILE A 62 12.09 -2.96 9.90
CA ILE A 62 12.15 -1.92 8.86
C ILE A 62 11.80 -2.52 7.50
N GLY A 63 12.36 -3.68 7.15
CA GLY A 63 12.08 -4.39 5.91
C GLY A 63 10.61 -4.78 5.76
N LEU A 64 9.97 -5.27 6.82
CA LEU A 64 8.54 -5.60 6.82
C LEU A 64 7.66 -4.36 6.59
N ILE A 65 7.98 -3.24 7.24
CA ILE A 65 7.22 -1.99 7.05
C ILE A 65 7.41 -1.45 5.62
N CYS A 66 8.63 -1.49 5.09
CA CYS A 66 8.90 -1.16 3.69
C CYS A 66 8.09 -2.01 2.72
N ARG A 67 7.97 -3.33 2.96
CA ARG A 67 7.12 -4.23 2.16
C ARG A 67 5.65 -3.80 2.17
N ASN A 68 5.12 -3.40 3.33
CA ASN A 68 3.74 -2.95 3.44
C ASN A 68 3.48 -1.69 2.61
N ILE A 69 4.36 -0.69 2.73
CA ILE A 69 4.29 0.54 1.91
C ILE A 69 4.32 0.19 0.40
N LEU A 70 5.25 -0.69 -0.01
CA LEU A 70 5.36 -1.11 -1.41
C LEU A 70 4.14 -1.90 -1.91
N SER A 71 3.50 -2.67 -1.04
CA SER A 71 2.26 -3.38 -1.38
C SER A 71 1.13 -2.39 -1.64
N ASP A 72 1.01 -1.35 -0.81
CA ASP A 72 0.03 -0.29 -1.00
C ASP A 72 0.32 0.53 -2.27
N VAL A 73 1.60 0.79 -2.59
CA VAL A 73 2.01 1.41 -3.86
C VAL A 73 1.55 0.58 -5.06
N ILE A 74 1.77 -0.74 -5.04
CA ILE A 74 1.42 -1.64 -6.14
C ILE A 74 -0.10 -1.69 -6.32
N THR A 75 -0.85 -1.92 -5.25
CA THR A 75 -2.32 -2.04 -5.30
C THR A 75 -2.97 -0.72 -5.69
N THR A 76 -2.60 0.38 -5.02
CA THR A 76 -3.16 1.71 -5.28
C THR A 76 -2.76 2.22 -6.66
N GLY A 77 -1.50 2.03 -7.04
CA GLY A 77 -1.02 2.40 -8.37
C GLY A 77 -1.70 1.61 -9.48
N PHE A 78 -2.01 0.33 -9.26
CA PHE A 78 -2.79 -0.48 -10.19
C PHE A 78 -4.24 0.03 -10.33
N LEU A 79 -4.90 0.30 -9.20
CA LEU A 79 -6.26 0.88 -9.17
C LEU A 79 -6.32 2.17 -9.99
N ILE A 80 -5.41 3.12 -9.73
CA ILE A 80 -5.38 4.40 -10.44
C ILE A 80 -5.06 4.20 -11.92
N LYS A 81 -4.06 3.39 -12.26
CA LYS A 81 -3.58 3.30 -13.65
C LYS A 81 -4.50 2.56 -14.59
N LEU A 82 -5.25 1.58 -14.10
CA LEU A 82 -6.21 0.86 -14.94
C LEU A 82 -7.60 1.48 -14.94
N SER A 83 -7.88 2.39 -14.01
CA SER A 83 -9.15 3.11 -13.99
C SER A 83 -9.06 4.34 -14.88
N THR A 84 -9.48 4.18 -16.13
CA THR A 84 -9.55 5.28 -17.12
C THR A 84 -10.71 6.24 -16.88
N THR A 85 -11.69 5.83 -16.08
CA THR A 85 -12.88 6.60 -15.68
C THR A 85 -13.13 6.44 -14.18
N GLU A 86 -13.91 7.37 -13.60
CA GLU A 86 -14.33 7.28 -12.20
C GLU A 86 -15.19 6.03 -11.94
N GLU A 87 -16.05 5.66 -12.89
CA GLU A 87 -16.87 4.44 -12.84
C GLU A 87 -15.98 3.19 -12.74
N ASN A 88 -14.93 3.09 -13.57
CA ASN A 88 -13.98 1.97 -13.51
C ASN A 88 -13.23 1.94 -12.17
N LEU A 89 -12.92 3.11 -11.60
CA LEU A 89 -12.27 3.18 -10.28
C LEU A 89 -13.22 2.66 -9.20
N HIS A 90 -14.49 3.09 -9.24
CA HIS A 90 -15.54 2.60 -8.36
C HIS A 90 -15.66 1.07 -8.45
N GLU A 91 -15.82 0.54 -9.65
CA GLU A 91 -15.97 -0.90 -9.89
C GLU A 91 -14.78 -1.69 -9.34
N ASN A 92 -13.56 -1.24 -9.64
CA ASN A 92 -12.34 -1.90 -9.16
C ASN A 92 -12.20 -1.85 -7.63
N LEU A 93 -12.63 -0.78 -6.98
CA LEU A 93 -12.63 -0.66 -5.52
C LEU A 93 -13.67 -1.61 -4.90
N TYR A 94 -14.88 -1.67 -5.44
CA TYR A 94 -15.90 -2.64 -4.99
C TYR A 94 -15.42 -4.08 -5.17
N ALA A 95 -14.79 -4.40 -6.31
CA ALA A 95 -14.18 -5.71 -6.53
C ALA A 95 -13.09 -6.03 -5.51
N LEU A 96 -12.23 -5.06 -5.17
CA LEU A 96 -11.19 -5.22 -4.14
C LEU A 96 -11.78 -5.54 -2.78
N TYR A 97 -12.75 -4.75 -2.31
CA TYR A 97 -13.39 -4.95 -1.01
C TYR A 97 -14.22 -6.23 -0.96
N TYR A 98 -14.82 -6.64 -2.08
CA TYR A 98 -15.56 -7.89 -2.14
C TYR A 98 -14.64 -9.12 -2.04
N ASP A 99 -13.47 -9.10 -2.68
CA ASP A 99 -12.47 -10.16 -2.52
C ASP A 99 -11.98 -10.26 -1.06
N ASP A 100 -11.77 -9.11 -0.41
CA ASP A 100 -11.40 -9.04 1.01
C ASP A 100 -12.51 -9.59 1.94
N LEU A 101 -13.76 -9.19 1.69
CA LEU A 101 -14.93 -9.69 2.42
C LEU A 101 -15.08 -11.20 2.30
N LYS A 102 -14.92 -11.75 1.07
CA LYS A 102 -14.97 -13.19 0.84
C LYS A 102 -13.90 -13.96 1.61
N ARG A 103 -12.69 -13.42 1.68
CA ARG A 103 -11.60 -14.03 2.44
C ARG A 103 -11.88 -13.99 3.94
N THR A 104 -12.39 -12.87 4.43
CA THR A 104 -12.78 -12.73 5.84
C THR A 104 -13.89 -13.72 6.20
N ASP A 105 -14.94 -13.83 5.38
CA ASP A 105 -16.02 -14.80 5.56
C ASP A 105 -15.50 -16.25 5.62
N MET A 106 -14.54 -16.59 4.74
CA MET A 106 -13.90 -17.90 4.73
C MET A 106 -13.10 -18.15 6.01
N VAL A 107 -12.33 -17.17 6.49
CA VAL A 107 -11.54 -17.28 7.72
C VAL A 107 -12.44 -17.45 8.94
N ILE A 108 -13.49 -16.65 9.06
CA ILE A 108 -14.47 -16.76 10.16
C ILE A 108 -15.13 -18.14 10.16
N LYS A 109 -15.50 -18.66 8.98
CA LYS A 109 -16.03 -20.01 8.86
C LYS A 109 -15.03 -21.07 9.34
N LEU A 110 -13.77 -20.98 8.91
CA LEU A 110 -12.72 -21.92 9.34
C LEU A 110 -12.47 -21.87 10.85
N TYR A 111 -12.51 -20.67 11.44
CA TYR A 111 -12.37 -20.49 12.89
C TYR A 111 -13.55 -21.08 13.64
N ALA A 112 -14.78 -20.89 13.17
CA ALA A 112 -15.97 -21.51 13.74
C ALA A 112 -15.89 -23.05 13.66
N GLU A 113 -15.53 -23.61 12.50
CA GLU A 113 -15.35 -25.05 12.31
C GLU A 113 -14.24 -25.64 13.18
N SER A 114 -13.23 -24.83 13.52
CA SER A 114 -12.11 -25.22 14.37
C SER A 114 -12.32 -24.92 15.86
N ASN A 115 -13.48 -24.39 16.26
CA ASN A 115 -13.77 -23.89 17.61
C ASN A 115 -12.74 -22.86 18.13
N LEU A 116 -12.18 -22.05 17.22
CA LEU A 116 -11.24 -20.96 17.54
C LEU A 116 -11.92 -19.63 17.85
N ILE A 117 -13.23 -19.52 17.57
CA ILE A 117 -14.09 -18.41 17.99
C ILE A 117 -15.31 -18.97 18.72
N THR A 118 -15.86 -18.19 19.65
CA THR A 118 -17.08 -18.56 20.36
C THR A 118 -18.31 -18.39 19.47
N THR A 119 -19.44 -18.95 19.91
CA THR A 119 -20.72 -18.76 19.23
C THR A 119 -21.15 -17.30 19.26
N GLU A 120 -20.87 -16.59 20.36
CA GLU A 120 -21.14 -15.15 20.50
C GLU A 120 -20.31 -14.32 19.50
N GLU A 121 -19.02 -14.59 19.35
CA GLU A 121 -18.16 -13.91 18.38
C GLU A 121 -18.63 -14.12 16.93
N ALA A 122 -19.11 -15.33 16.62
CA ALA A 122 -19.68 -15.63 15.31
C ALA A 122 -21.03 -14.90 15.06
N ILE A 123 -21.87 -14.76 16.10
CA ILE A 123 -23.13 -14.00 16.03
C ILE A 123 -22.83 -12.51 15.84
N GLU A 124 -21.91 -11.94 16.62
CA GLU A 124 -21.52 -10.53 16.52
C GLU A 124 -21.01 -10.17 15.12
N TYR A 125 -20.18 -11.04 14.53
CA TYR A 125 -19.73 -10.87 13.14
C TYR A 125 -20.91 -10.82 12.16
N ASN A 126 -21.86 -11.75 12.27
CA ASN A 126 -23.03 -11.79 11.40
C ASN A 126 -23.94 -10.56 11.60
N ASP A 127 -24.11 -10.10 12.84
CA ASP A 127 -24.92 -8.94 13.18
C ASP A 127 -24.33 -7.66 12.57
N ILE A 128 -23.01 -7.46 12.66
CA ILE A 128 -22.30 -6.34 12.03
C ILE A 128 -22.50 -6.35 10.50
N GLN A 129 -22.44 -7.52 9.88
CA GLN A 129 -22.67 -7.64 8.44
C GLN A 129 -24.12 -7.35 8.04
N ALA A 130 -25.09 -7.73 8.88
CA ALA A 130 -26.51 -7.55 8.62
C ALA A 130 -27.02 -6.11 8.83
N MET A 131 -26.20 -5.23 9.44
CA MET A 131 -26.57 -3.84 9.68
C MET A 131 -26.97 -3.13 8.37
N PRO A 132 -28.15 -2.45 8.32
CA PRO A 132 -28.71 -1.90 7.07
C PRO A 132 -27.84 -0.88 6.35
N ASP A 133 -27.02 -0.14 7.10
CA ASP A 133 -26.13 0.92 6.58
C ASP A 133 -24.65 0.50 6.64
N SER A 134 -24.37 -0.80 6.80
CA SER A 134 -23.00 -1.29 6.85
C SER A 134 -22.32 -1.22 5.48
N MET A 135 -21.01 -0.97 5.51
CA MET A 135 -20.16 -1.07 4.33
C MET A 135 -20.23 -2.46 3.69
N PHE A 136 -20.40 -3.51 4.50
CA PHE A 136 -20.56 -4.89 4.03
C PHE A 136 -21.79 -5.04 3.12
N LYS A 137 -22.92 -4.46 3.52
CA LYS A 137 -24.14 -4.50 2.73
C LYS A 137 -24.02 -3.68 1.45
N LEU A 138 -23.38 -2.50 1.52
CA LEU A 138 -23.08 -1.70 0.32
C LEU A 138 -22.24 -2.50 -0.69
N ILE A 139 -21.20 -3.18 -0.23
CA ILE A 139 -20.33 -4.01 -1.08
C ILE A 139 -21.13 -5.16 -1.71
N ARG A 140 -21.90 -5.92 -0.92
CA ARG A 140 -22.68 -7.06 -1.42
C ARG A 140 -23.74 -6.61 -2.43
N ASN A 141 -24.51 -5.57 -2.11
CA ASN A 141 -25.53 -5.03 -3.00
C ASN A 141 -24.94 -4.61 -4.35
N TYR A 142 -23.81 -3.90 -4.34
CA TYR A 142 -23.14 -3.50 -5.56
C TYR A 142 -22.71 -4.72 -6.39
N VAL A 143 -22.12 -5.73 -5.76
CA VAL A 143 -21.66 -6.93 -6.48
C VAL A 143 -22.82 -7.75 -7.04
N ASP A 144 -23.93 -7.85 -6.32
CA ASP A 144 -25.11 -8.58 -6.77
C ASP A 144 -25.78 -7.88 -7.97
N GLU A 145 -25.80 -6.55 -7.97
CA GLU A 145 -26.37 -5.72 -9.03
C GLU A 145 -25.47 -5.66 -10.28
N TYR A 146 -24.18 -5.35 -10.10
CA TYR A 146 -23.26 -5.02 -11.20
C TYR A 146 -22.34 -6.18 -11.63
N LYS A 147 -22.17 -7.21 -10.78
CA LYS A 147 -21.34 -8.40 -11.04
C LYS A 147 -19.93 -8.05 -11.56
N PRO A 148 -19.16 -7.22 -10.84
CA PRO A 148 -17.83 -6.82 -11.27
C PRO A 148 -16.89 -8.01 -11.41
N GLU A 149 -15.91 -7.89 -12.30
CA GLU A 149 -14.85 -8.88 -12.43
C GLU A 149 -14.04 -8.99 -11.12
N PRO A 150 -13.60 -10.19 -10.71
CA PRO A 150 -12.83 -10.36 -9.48
C PRO A 150 -11.56 -9.53 -9.48
N PHE A 151 -11.23 -8.94 -8.32
CA PHE A 151 -10.00 -8.19 -8.20
C PHE A 151 -8.78 -9.09 -8.41
N PRO A 152 -7.83 -8.72 -9.29
CA PRO A 152 -6.71 -9.59 -9.61
C PRO A 152 -5.76 -9.71 -8.42
N GLY A 153 -5.28 -10.93 -8.14
CA GLY A 153 -4.23 -11.13 -7.15
C GLY A 153 -2.92 -10.43 -7.53
N SER A 154 -2.05 -10.15 -6.55
CA SER A 154 -0.82 -9.36 -6.72
C SER A 154 0.06 -9.84 -7.88
N THR A 155 0.25 -11.15 -8.06
CA THR A 155 1.02 -11.70 -9.19
C THR A 155 0.42 -11.33 -10.54
N SER A 156 -0.91 -11.30 -10.67
CA SER A 156 -1.61 -10.90 -11.89
C SER A 156 -1.51 -9.40 -12.13
N ILE A 157 -1.70 -8.59 -11.07
CA ILE A 157 -1.46 -7.13 -11.09
C ILE A 157 -0.06 -6.84 -11.65
N ILE A 158 0.95 -7.47 -11.08
CA ILE A 158 2.35 -7.28 -11.47
C ILE A 158 2.58 -7.69 -12.93
N LYS A 159 2.08 -8.85 -13.36
CA LYS A 159 2.20 -9.29 -14.76
C LYS A 159 1.57 -8.27 -15.73
N LYS A 160 0.39 -7.75 -15.41
CA LYS A 160 -0.28 -6.70 -16.20
C LYS A 160 0.55 -5.40 -16.24
N LEU A 161 1.10 -4.97 -15.10
CA LEU A 161 1.94 -3.78 -15.01
C LEU A 161 3.25 -3.93 -15.80
N ILE A 162 3.92 -5.09 -15.73
CA ILE A 162 5.15 -5.38 -16.49
C ILE A 162 4.85 -5.44 -18.00
N ALA A 163 3.75 -6.11 -18.38
CA ALA A 163 3.35 -6.24 -19.79
C ALA A 163 2.92 -4.90 -20.42
N SER A 164 2.57 -3.90 -19.61
CA SER A 164 2.28 -2.56 -20.11
C SER A 164 3.55 -1.91 -20.67
N LYS A 165 3.73 -1.97 -21.99
CA LYS A 165 4.83 -1.35 -22.76
C LYS A 165 4.72 0.18 -22.82
N LYS A 166 4.29 0.85 -21.75
CA LYS A 166 4.27 2.30 -21.70
C LYS A 166 5.57 2.79 -21.08
N ASP A 167 6.25 3.69 -21.78
CA ASP A 167 7.31 4.57 -21.24
C ASP A 167 6.75 5.62 -20.27
N ASP A 168 5.60 5.33 -19.67
CA ASP A 168 4.97 6.16 -18.65
C ASP A 168 5.85 6.13 -17.39
N PRO A 169 6.30 7.31 -16.89
CA PRO A 169 7.17 7.40 -15.72
C PRO A 169 6.62 6.66 -14.49
N TRP A 170 5.30 6.63 -14.33
CA TRP A 170 4.65 5.93 -13.24
C TRP A 170 4.72 4.42 -13.38
N SER A 171 4.48 3.86 -14.57
CA SER A 171 4.70 2.43 -14.83
C SER A 171 6.15 2.01 -14.57
N ILE A 172 7.13 2.88 -14.83
CA ILE A 172 8.54 2.64 -14.48
C ILE A 172 8.72 2.56 -12.96
N GLU A 173 8.13 3.49 -12.20
CA GLU A 173 8.19 3.47 -10.73
C GLU A 173 7.46 2.27 -10.13
N LEU A 174 6.32 1.86 -10.67
CA LEU A 174 5.62 0.64 -10.22
C LEU A 174 6.44 -0.62 -10.48
N ARG A 175 7.10 -0.75 -11.63
CA ARG A 175 8.02 -1.87 -11.91
C ARG A 175 9.18 -1.89 -10.91
N ARG A 176 9.80 -0.73 -10.65
CA ARG A 176 10.87 -0.60 -9.63
C ARG A 176 10.38 -0.95 -8.22
N SER A 177 9.15 -0.59 -7.89
CA SER A 177 8.52 -0.95 -6.61
C SER A 177 8.46 -2.45 -6.43
N TYR A 178 8.12 -3.18 -7.49
CA TYR A 178 8.04 -4.64 -7.47
C TYR A 178 9.41 -5.30 -7.24
N ASP A 179 10.47 -4.82 -7.89
CA ASP A 179 11.82 -5.38 -7.69
C ASP A 179 12.26 -5.27 -6.22
N ILE A 180 11.96 -4.15 -5.58
CA ILE A 180 12.24 -3.92 -4.16
C ILE A 180 11.27 -4.73 -3.28
N TRP A 181 10.01 -4.87 -3.70
CA TRP A 181 9.02 -5.66 -2.98
C TRP A 181 9.39 -7.15 -2.95
N ILE A 182 9.83 -7.74 -4.07
CA ILE A 182 10.32 -9.13 -4.12
C ILE A 182 11.44 -9.31 -3.11
N TYR A 183 12.37 -8.35 -3.06
CA TYR A 183 13.49 -8.39 -2.14
C TYR A 183 12.99 -8.52 -0.70
N TYR A 184 12.06 -7.67 -0.25
CA TYR A 184 11.49 -7.77 1.10
C TYR A 184 10.53 -8.95 1.31
N SER A 185 9.79 -9.39 0.30
CA SER A 185 8.91 -10.56 0.39
C SER A 185 9.70 -11.83 0.72
N LYS A 186 10.93 -11.94 0.19
CA LYS A 186 11.84 -13.05 0.49
C LYS A 186 12.45 -13.00 1.91
N TYR A 187 12.39 -11.86 2.60
CA TYR A 187 12.79 -11.76 4.01
C TYR A 187 11.76 -12.39 4.96
N GLU A 188 10.48 -12.41 4.57
CA GLU A 188 9.39 -12.91 5.43
C GLU A 188 9.23 -14.43 5.35
N HIS A 189 9.48 -15.03 4.18
CA HIS A 189 9.23 -16.44 3.94
C HIS A 189 10.55 -17.21 3.83
N LEU A 190 11.05 -17.77 4.95
CA LEU A 190 11.99 -18.90 5.18
C LEU A 190 13.08 -19.24 4.13
N GLY A 191 13.34 -18.40 3.15
CA GLY A 191 14.23 -18.67 2.04
C GLY A 191 15.64 -18.39 2.51
N TRP A 192 16.25 -19.30 3.27
CA TRP A 192 17.62 -19.17 3.76
C TRP A 192 18.60 -18.72 2.66
N TYR A 193 18.47 -19.28 1.45
CA TYR A 193 19.24 -18.88 0.27
C TYR A 193 18.95 -17.46 -0.20
N ALA A 194 17.66 -17.09 -0.26
CA ALA A 194 17.28 -15.72 -0.62
C ALA A 194 17.77 -14.73 0.43
N TYR A 195 17.57 -15.03 1.71
CA TYR A 195 18.09 -14.29 2.85
C TYR A 195 19.61 -14.13 2.79
N GLN A 196 20.37 -15.19 2.49
CA GLN A 196 21.83 -15.09 2.33
C GLN A 196 22.25 -14.20 1.14
N LEU A 197 21.53 -14.27 0.02
CA LEU A 197 21.77 -13.42 -1.16
C LEU A 197 21.36 -11.96 -0.92
N THR A 198 20.34 -11.72 -0.09
CA THR A 198 19.79 -10.39 0.18
C THR A 198 20.44 -9.69 1.37
N ARG A 199 21.02 -10.43 2.32
CA ARG A 199 21.83 -9.97 3.47
C ARG A 199 23.18 -9.39 3.05
N ALA A 200 23.38 -9.02 1.79
CA ALA A 200 24.57 -8.28 1.39
C ALA A 200 24.61 -6.94 2.16
N LEU A 201 25.42 -6.94 3.22
CA LEU A 201 25.71 -5.93 4.25
C LEU A 201 26.23 -4.57 3.73
N ASP A 202 26.11 -4.31 2.43
CA ASP A 202 26.54 -3.04 1.87
C ASP A 202 25.53 -1.95 2.28
N CYS A 203 25.90 -1.18 3.29
CA CYS A 203 25.13 -0.05 3.80
C CYS A 203 24.66 0.88 2.68
N LYS A 204 25.45 1.02 1.59
CA LYS A 204 25.07 1.83 0.42
C LYS A 204 23.89 1.23 -0.35
N LYS A 205 23.81 -0.10 -0.47
CA LYS A 205 22.69 -0.79 -1.13
C LYS A 205 21.42 -0.71 -0.29
N ALA A 206 21.53 -0.88 1.03
CA ALA A 206 20.41 -0.71 1.96
C ALA A 206 19.87 0.73 1.90
N GLU A 207 20.76 1.73 1.95
CA GLU A 207 20.41 3.14 1.83
C GLU A 207 19.74 3.47 0.47
N SER A 208 20.27 2.93 -0.63
CA SER A 208 19.70 3.11 -1.98
C SER A 208 18.28 2.52 -2.10
N ARG A 209 18.07 1.33 -1.53
CA ARG A 209 16.73 0.71 -1.46
C ARG A 209 15.77 1.52 -0.62
N PHE A 210 16.22 1.99 0.55
CA PHE A 210 15.37 2.80 1.42
C PHE A 210 14.99 4.13 0.78
N LYS A 211 15.92 4.81 0.10
CA LYS A 211 15.61 6.01 -0.71
C LYS A 211 14.56 5.72 -1.78
N SER A 212 14.63 4.55 -2.42
CA SER A 212 13.63 4.14 -3.39
C SER A 212 12.26 3.91 -2.74
N VAL A 213 12.21 3.27 -1.56
CA VAL A 213 10.96 3.15 -0.78
C VAL A 213 10.39 4.52 -0.42
N LEU A 214 11.20 5.46 0.05
CA LEU A 214 10.73 6.82 0.35
C LEU A 214 10.21 7.56 -0.88
N ARG A 215 10.86 7.39 -2.03
CA ARG A 215 10.37 7.95 -3.31
C ARG A 215 8.99 7.40 -3.64
N LEU A 216 8.79 6.09 -3.48
CA LEU A 216 7.52 5.42 -3.75
C LEU A 216 6.44 5.75 -2.70
N ALA A 217 6.83 5.91 -1.44
CA ALA A 217 5.96 6.43 -0.39
C ALA A 217 5.45 7.84 -0.71
N THR A 218 6.33 8.71 -1.21
CA THR A 218 5.96 10.06 -1.65
C THR A 218 4.99 10.02 -2.83
N LEU A 219 5.21 9.06 -3.72
CA LEU A 219 4.35 8.84 -4.87
C LEU A 219 2.95 8.37 -4.45
N LEU A 220 2.87 7.41 -3.52
CA LEU A 220 1.62 6.96 -2.89
C LEU A 220 0.89 8.10 -2.19
N LEU A 221 1.61 8.88 -1.37
CA LEU A 221 1.08 10.06 -0.70
C LEU A 221 0.46 11.03 -1.71
N SER A 222 1.17 11.33 -2.80
CA SER A 222 0.69 12.23 -3.85
C SER A 222 -0.60 11.72 -4.48
N SER A 223 -0.68 10.43 -4.81
CA SER A 223 -1.91 9.82 -5.32
C SER A 223 -3.08 9.91 -4.36
N CYS A 224 -2.86 9.64 -3.07
CA CYS A 224 -3.91 9.81 -2.06
C CYS A 224 -4.40 11.25 -2.00
N LEU A 225 -3.48 12.22 -2.00
CA LEU A 225 -3.82 13.65 -1.93
C LEU A 225 -4.60 14.12 -3.16
N GLU A 226 -4.23 13.65 -4.35
CA GLU A 226 -4.96 13.91 -5.59
C GLU A 226 -6.41 13.40 -5.49
N MET A 227 -6.59 12.14 -5.07
CA MET A 227 -7.91 11.51 -4.95
C MET A 227 -8.77 12.12 -3.83
N LEU A 228 -8.14 12.74 -2.84
CA LEU A 228 -8.82 13.46 -1.74
C LEU A 228 -9.05 14.95 -2.06
N GLY A 229 -8.64 15.44 -3.24
CA GLY A 229 -8.79 16.83 -3.67
C GLY A 229 -7.89 17.82 -2.91
N GLN A 230 -6.79 17.37 -2.31
CA GLN A 230 -5.90 18.16 -1.43
C GLN A 230 -4.78 18.84 -2.23
N LYS A 231 -5.13 19.81 -3.07
CA LYS A 231 -4.22 20.42 -4.06
C LYS A 231 -2.93 21.01 -3.45
N ASP A 232 -3.03 21.78 -2.37
CA ASP A 232 -1.86 22.42 -1.75
C ASP A 232 -0.89 21.39 -1.15
N SER A 233 -1.42 20.32 -0.57
CA SER A 233 -0.62 19.22 -0.03
C SER A 233 0.00 18.37 -1.13
N LEU A 234 -0.72 18.17 -2.24
CA LEU A 234 -0.24 17.47 -3.42
C LEU A 234 1.01 18.17 -4.00
N ASP A 235 0.96 19.48 -4.18
CA ASP A 235 2.09 20.26 -4.73
C ASP A 235 3.33 20.13 -3.84
N LYS A 236 3.16 20.17 -2.51
CA LYS A 236 4.25 19.94 -1.54
C LYS A 236 4.83 18.53 -1.67
N SER A 237 3.98 17.51 -1.77
CA SER A 237 4.41 16.12 -1.91
C SER A 237 5.19 15.90 -3.22
N MET A 238 4.69 16.45 -4.33
CA MET A 238 5.36 16.34 -5.64
C MET A 238 6.70 17.10 -5.69
N ALA A 239 6.86 18.19 -4.95
CA ALA A 239 8.15 18.85 -4.80
C ALA A 239 9.19 17.94 -4.15
N ILE A 240 8.80 17.20 -3.10
CA ILE A 240 9.67 16.22 -2.43
C ILE A 240 10.00 15.06 -3.37
N TYR A 241 9.02 14.56 -4.10
CA TYR A 241 9.22 13.49 -5.08
C TYR A 241 10.29 13.87 -6.11
N ARG A 242 10.22 15.10 -6.65
CA ARG A 242 11.23 15.64 -7.59
C ARG A 242 12.62 15.74 -6.95
N GLN A 243 12.71 16.17 -5.70
CA GLN A 243 14.00 16.20 -4.97
C GLN A 243 14.59 14.80 -4.82
N LEU A 244 13.77 13.81 -4.47
CA LEU A 244 14.18 12.40 -4.33
C LEU A 244 14.59 11.78 -5.68
N LEU A 245 14.01 12.22 -6.81
CA LEU A 245 14.44 11.82 -8.16
C LEU A 245 15.84 12.35 -8.53
N THR A 246 16.16 13.58 -8.14
CA THR A 246 17.46 14.20 -8.45
C THR A 246 18.62 13.67 -7.61
N THR A 247 18.32 12.90 -6.56
CA THR A 247 19.35 12.26 -5.74
C THR A 247 19.82 10.98 -6.42
N PRO A 248 21.11 10.80 -6.75
CA PRO A 248 21.59 9.60 -7.44
C PRO A 248 21.30 8.35 -6.61
N THR A 249 20.33 7.55 -7.04
CA THR A 249 20.24 6.15 -6.64
C THR A 249 21.24 5.40 -7.50
N ASN A 250 22.43 5.11 -6.97
CA ASN A 250 23.33 4.14 -7.57
C ASN A 250 22.65 2.77 -7.49
N ALA A 251 21.68 2.51 -8.37
CA ALA A 251 21.21 1.18 -8.63
C ALA A 251 22.35 0.45 -9.36
N PRO A 252 22.74 -0.77 -8.95
CA PRO A 252 23.59 -1.57 -9.80
C PRO A 252 22.78 -1.83 -11.07
N VAL A 253 23.23 -1.27 -12.18
CA VAL A 253 22.79 -1.69 -13.51
C VAL A 253 23.15 -3.17 -13.57
N GLY A 254 22.14 -4.03 -13.51
CA GLY A 254 22.33 -5.44 -13.79
C GLY A 254 22.78 -5.53 -15.24
N ASN A 255 24.06 -5.85 -15.46
CA ASN A 255 24.49 -6.34 -16.75
C ASN A 255 23.73 -7.65 -16.98
N ALA A 256 22.93 -7.66 -18.05
CA ALA A 256 22.26 -8.83 -18.59
C ALA A 256 23.28 -9.93 -18.95
#